data_AF-Q4RNN5-F1
#
_entry.id   AF-Q4RNN5-F1
#
_cell.length_a   1.000
_cell.length_b   1.000
_cell.length_c   1.000
_cell.angle_alpha   90.00
_cell.angle_beta   90.00
_cell.angle_gamma   90.00
#
_symmetry.space_group_name_H-M   'P 1'
#
loop_
_entity.id
_entity.type
_entity.pdbx_description
1 polymer ?
#
loop_
_entity_poly.entity_id
_entity_poly.type
_entity_poly.pdbx_seq_one_letter_code
_entity_poly.pdbx_strand_id
1 'polypeptide(L)' 'MPERCIPSNKCGTHAPLWLAGPHPKRRHGVVTRNVCGHWKKCCAFRSTPIKVKKCRGNYYVYKLVPPSACYLAYCA' A
#
# COMPACT_ATOMS: atom_id res chain seq x y z
N MET A 1 -4.62 -0.71 -5.30
CA MET A 1 -3.33 -0.29 -4.73
C MET A 1 -2.19 -0.89 -5.56
N PRO A 2 -1.15 -0.12 -5.93
CA PRO A 2 0.00 -0.64 -6.66
C PRO A 2 0.91 -1.58 -5.83
N GLU A 3 1.65 -2.44 -6.53
CA GLU A 3 2.70 -3.31 -5.97
C GLU A 3 4.11 -2.82 -6.27
N ARG A 4 4.23 -1.68 -6.96
CA ARG A 4 5.47 -1.09 -7.45
C ARG A 4 5.57 0.37 -7.04
N CYS A 5 6.79 0.89 -7.13
CA CYS A 5 7.06 2.28 -6.81
C CYS A 5 6.17 3.24 -7.60
N ILE A 6 5.65 4.24 -6.88
CA ILE A 6 4.92 5.37 -7.43
C ILE A 6 5.76 6.62 -7.22
N PRO A 7 6.00 7.43 -8.27
CA PRO A 7 6.71 8.71 -8.13
C PRO A 7 6.03 9.64 -7.12
N SER A 8 6.80 10.55 -6.51
CA SER A 8 6.24 11.61 -5.65
C SER A 8 5.18 12.46 -6.38
N ASN A 9 4.31 13.10 -5.61
CA ASN A 9 3.24 13.98 -6.12
C ASN A 9 2.23 13.26 -7.04
N LYS A 10 1.87 12.03 -6.69
CA LYS A 10 0.86 11.21 -7.39
C LYS A 10 -0.19 10.70 -6.38
N CYS A 11 -1.32 10.25 -6.90
CA CYS A 11 -2.43 9.71 -6.10
C CYS A 11 -2.98 10.74 -5.09
N GLY A 12 -2.94 12.03 -5.43
CA GLY A 12 -3.46 13.13 -4.61
C GLY A 12 -2.63 13.46 -3.37
N THR A 13 -1.37 13.04 -3.31
CA THR A 13 -0.50 13.26 -2.14
C THR A 13 0.95 13.52 -2.54
N HIS A 14 1.74 14.11 -1.65
CA HIS A 14 3.17 14.36 -1.90
C HIS A 14 3.98 13.06 -1.82
N ALA A 15 3.64 12.18 -0.87
CA ALA A 15 4.32 10.92 -0.60
C ALA A 15 3.36 9.72 -0.71
N PRO A 16 3.17 9.17 -1.93
CA PRO A 16 2.29 8.04 -2.13
C PRO A 16 2.81 6.79 -1.42
N LEU A 17 1.88 5.99 -0.91
CA LEU A 17 2.11 4.69 -0.28
C LEU A 17 1.61 3.55 -1.18
N TRP A 18 2.36 2.45 -1.26
CA TRP A 18 2.01 1.25 -2.04
C TRP A 18 2.42 -0.04 -1.31
N LEU A 19 1.92 -1.19 -1.79
CA LEU A 19 2.30 -2.49 -1.25
C LEU A 19 3.75 -2.82 -1.62
N ALA A 20 4.56 -3.14 -0.62
CA ALA A 20 5.90 -3.64 -0.82
C ALA A 20 5.91 -5.17 -1.04
N GLY A 21 5.20 -5.60 -2.07
CA GLY A 21 5.07 -7.00 -2.46
C GLY A 21 3.73 -7.29 -3.12
N PRO A 22 3.57 -8.52 -3.65
CA PRO A 22 2.41 -8.86 -4.47
C PRO A 22 1.14 -8.99 -3.64
N HIS A 23 -0.02 -8.76 -4.24
CA HIS A 23 -1.30 -9.06 -3.60
C HIS A 23 -1.41 -10.57 -3.26
N PRO A 24 -2.15 -10.94 -2.19
CA PRO A 24 -2.36 -12.34 -1.84
C PRO A 24 -3.19 -13.07 -2.89
N LYS A 25 -2.98 -14.40 -2.97
CA LYS A 25 -3.93 -15.31 -3.62
C LYS A 25 -5.07 -15.62 -2.64
N ARG A 26 -6.23 -16.04 -3.16
CA ARG A 26 -7.41 -16.38 -2.34
C ARG A 26 -7.10 -17.38 -1.22
N ARG A 27 -6.27 -18.39 -1.52
CA ARG A 27 -5.85 -19.43 -0.56
C ARG A 27 -5.01 -18.93 0.62
N HIS A 28 -4.40 -17.75 0.50
CA HIS A 28 -3.58 -17.19 1.58
C HIS A 28 -4.43 -16.52 2.68
N GLY A 29 -5.74 -16.33 2.47
CA GLY A 29 -6.60 -15.68 3.43
C GLY A 29 -6.23 -14.20 3.67
N VAL A 30 -6.25 -13.79 4.94
CA VAL A 30 -5.81 -12.45 5.37
C VAL A 30 -4.31 -12.48 5.62
N VAL A 31 -3.56 -11.70 4.85
CA VAL A 31 -2.10 -11.58 5.03
C VAL A 31 -1.72 -10.16 5.43
N THR A 32 -0.62 -10.03 6.16
CA THR A 32 0.02 -8.75 6.43
C THR A 32 0.95 -8.39 5.26
N ARG A 33 0.85 -7.15 4.77
CA ARG A 33 1.75 -6.61 3.74
C ARG A 33 2.43 -5.35 4.25
N ASN A 34 3.74 -5.33 4.04
CA ASN A 34 4.54 -4.13 4.27
C ASN A 34 4.16 -3.06 3.24
N VAL A 35 4.27 -1.80 3.66
CA VAL A 35 3.93 -0.65 2.83
C VAL A 35 5.18 0.22 2.69
N CYS A 36 5.48 0.63 1.47
CA CYS A 36 6.55 1.56 1.16
C CYS A 36 5.96 2.93 0.86
N GLY A 37 6.70 4.00 1.18
CA GLY A 37 6.38 5.36 0.74
C GLY A 37 7.48 5.99 -0.11
N HIS A 38 7.09 6.90 -0.99
CA HIS A 38 8.03 7.68 -1.81
C HIS A 38 8.35 9.01 -1.13
N TRP A 39 9.62 9.40 -1.14
CA TRP A 39 10.04 10.76 -0.79
C TRP A 39 11.14 11.24 -1.73
N LYS A 40 12.42 11.10 -1.33
CA LYS A 40 13.59 11.35 -2.20
C LYS A 40 13.90 10.19 -3.17
N LYS A 41 13.45 8.98 -2.84
CA LYS A 41 13.64 7.76 -3.63
C LYS A 41 12.46 6.82 -3.45
N CYS A 42 12.36 5.83 -4.34
CA CYS A 42 11.45 4.71 -4.20
C CYS A 42 11.68 3.98 -2.87
N CYS A 43 10.59 3.71 -2.15
CA CYS A 43 10.60 3.11 -0.81
C CYS A 43 11.63 3.79 0.13
N ALA A 44 11.59 5.11 0.21
CA ALA A 44 12.47 5.88 1.09
C ALA A 44 12.22 5.56 2.57
N PHE A 45 10.99 5.17 2.92
CA PHE A 45 10.60 4.78 4.27
C PHE A 45 9.53 3.67 4.22
N ARG A 46 9.36 3.00 5.37
CA ARG A 46 8.30 2.00 5.60
C ARG A 46 7.16 2.65 6.36
N SER A 47 5.93 2.41 5.91
CA SER A 47 4.72 2.74 6.66
C SER A 47 4.25 1.53 7.46
N THR A 48 3.35 1.74 8.41
CA THR A 48 2.72 0.66 9.19
C THR A 48 2.16 -0.41 8.25
N PRO A 49 2.51 -1.70 8.43
CA PRO A 49 1.98 -2.78 7.63
C PRO A 49 0.45 -2.86 7.71
N ILE A 50 -0.18 -3.23 6.61
CA ILE A 50 -1.63 -3.35 6.50
C ILE A 50 -2.04 -4.80 6.30
N LYS A 51 -3.30 -5.13 6.59
CA LYS A 51 -3.86 -6.44 6.26
C LYS A 51 -4.60 -6.36 4.93
N VAL A 52 -4.42 -7.38 4.09
CA VAL A 52 -5.09 -7.50 2.79
C VAL A 52 -5.56 -8.94 2.57
N LYS A 53 -6.71 -9.11 1.93
CA LYS A 53 -7.21 -10.42 1.47
C LYS A 53 -7.77 -10.32 0.06
N LYS A 54 -7.67 -11.42 -0.71
CA LYS A 54 -8.35 -11.59 -2.00
C LYS A 54 -9.70 -12.30 -1.77
N CYS A 55 -10.79 -11.68 -2.20
CA CYS A 55 -12.15 -12.22 -2.01
C CYS A 55 -12.65 -12.97 -3.26
N ARG A 56 -13.74 -13.75 -3.09
CA ARG A 56 -14.54 -14.22 -4.23
C ARG A 56 -15.13 -12.99 -4.93
N GLY A 57 -15.19 -12.98 -6.27
CA GLY A 57 -15.57 -11.78 -7.05
C GLY A 57 -14.39 -10.93 -7.55
N ASN A 58 -13.15 -11.43 -7.42
CA ASN A 58 -11.92 -10.81 -7.97
C ASN A 58 -11.64 -9.38 -7.49
N TYR A 59 -11.92 -9.08 -6.23
CA TYR A 59 -11.54 -7.83 -5.58
C TYR A 59 -10.70 -8.09 -4.32
N TYR A 60 -10.06 -7.04 -3.84
CA TYR A 60 -9.25 -7.06 -2.62
C TYR A 60 -9.90 -6.20 -1.54
N VAL A 61 -9.79 -6.64 -0.30
CA VAL A 61 -10.22 -5.86 0.87
C VAL A 61 -8.98 -5.54 1.68
N TYR A 62 -8.82 -4.27 2.03
CA TYR A 62 -7.69 -3.75 2.78
C TYR A 62 -8.18 -3.24 4.15
N LYS A 63 -7.49 -3.64 5.21
CA LYS A 63 -7.59 -3.00 6.51
C LYS A 63 -6.44 -1.99 6.61
N LEU A 64 -6.71 -0.77 6.16
CA LEU A 64 -5.74 0.33 6.17
C LEU A 64 -5.55 0.85 7.60
N VAL A 65 -4.37 1.42 7.85
CA VAL A 65 -4.06 2.16 9.07
C VAL A 65 -3.94 3.63 8.68
N PRO A 66 -4.47 4.58 9.46
CA PRO A 66 -4.29 6.00 9.16
C PRO A 66 -2.80 6.34 8.96
N PRO A 67 -2.42 6.99 7.85
CA PRO A 67 -1.04 7.42 7.66
C PRO A 67 -0.60 8.37 8.79
N SER A 68 0.66 8.27 9.21
CA SER A 68 1.18 9.03 10.35
C SER A 68 1.41 10.53 10.09
N ALA A 69 1.28 10.98 8.84
CA ALA A 69 1.48 12.38 8.46
C ALA A 69 0.54 12.80 7.32
N CYS A 70 0.23 14.10 7.24
CA CYS A 70 -0.74 14.68 6.30
C CYS A 70 -0.33 14.57 4.83
N TYR A 71 0.96 14.45 4.55
CA TYR A 71 1.52 14.35 3.20
C TYR A 71 1.64 12.89 2.71
N LEU A 72 1.07 11.93 3.45
CA LEU A 72 1.04 10.51 3.10
C LEU A 72 -0.37 10.09 2.68
N ALA A 73 -0.50 9.32 1.60
CA ALA A 73 -1.77 8.66 1.27
C ALA A 73 -1.53 7.33 0.53
N TYR A 74 -2.43 6.37 0.72
CA TYR A 74 -2.42 5.12 -0.04
C TYR A 74 -2.85 5.36 -1.48
N CYS A 75 -2.04 4.91 -2.44
CA CYS A 75 -2.44 4.94 -3.84
C CYS A 75 -3.40 3.77 -4.13
N ALA A 76 -4.53 4.04 -4.77
CA ALA A 76 -5.55 3.04 -5.10
C ALA A 76 -5.46 2.64 -6.57
#